data_AF-A0A7V9KNI7-F1
#
_entry.id   AF-A0A7V9KNI7-F1
#
_cell.length_a   1.000
_cell.length_b   1.000
_cell.length_c   1.000
_cell.angle_alpha   90.00
_cell.angle_beta   90.00
_cell.angle_gamma   90.00
#
_symmetry.space_group_name_H-M   'P 1'
#
loop_
_entity.id
_entity.type
_entity.pdbx_description
1 polymer ?
#
loop_
_entity_poly.entity_id
_entity_poly.type
_entity_poly.pdbx_seq_one_letter_code
_entity_poly.pdbx_strand_id
1 'polypeptide(L)'
;GQLPGGTTLVAAHSCIFNGQRFGHVILKFHDQLVSVLVTAVGAAQTSEQNALGASKEESIARAGSDVYRVAHFETGLHAVFVISSLSEAENMAIARAIAPSVSKHVERAEVA
;
A
#
# COMPACT_ATOMS: atom_id res chain seq x y z
N GLY A 1 4.53 -13.50 -4.86
CA GLY A 1 4.89 -12.54 -5.91
C GLY A 1 6.38 -12.32 -5.86
N GLN A 2 6.99 -12.02 -7.00
CA GLN A 2 8.42 -11.76 -7.07
C GLN A 2 8.63 -10.26 -7.05
N LEU A 3 9.36 -9.76 -6.04
CA LEU A 3 9.78 -8.37 -6.00
C LEU A 3 10.77 -8.10 -7.15
N PRO A 4 10.81 -6.87 -7.68
CA PRO A 4 11.87 -6.47 -8.63
C PRO A 4 13.26 -6.81 -8.05
N GLY A 5 14.17 -7.23 -8.92
CA GLY A 5 15.56 -7.50 -8.53
C GLY A 5 16.18 -6.29 -7.82
N GLY A 6 16.98 -6.55 -6.78
CA GLY A 6 17.56 -5.48 -5.94
C GLY A 6 16.65 -4.95 -4.83
N THR A 7 15.45 -5.53 -4.64
CA THR A 7 14.60 -5.21 -3.49
C THR A 7 15.02 -6.01 -2.25
N THR A 8 15.17 -5.34 -1.11
CA THR A 8 15.47 -5.99 0.19
C THR A 8 14.45 -5.61 1.25
N LEU A 9 14.09 -6.54 2.13
CA LEU A 9 13.24 -6.26 3.29
C LEU A 9 14.09 -5.56 4.36
N VAL A 10 13.64 -4.39 4.81
CA VAL A 10 14.30 -3.60 5.87
C VAL A 10 13.66 -3.88 7.22
N ALA A 11 12.33 -3.84 7.29
CA ALA A 11 11.58 -4.08 8.50
C ALA A 11 10.15 -4.51 8.19
N ALA A 12 9.52 -5.23 9.13
CA ALA A 12 8.10 -5.50 9.13
C ALA A 12 7.57 -5.45 10.57
N HIS A 13 6.55 -4.65 10.83
CA HIS A 13 5.97 -4.51 12.17
C HIS A 13 4.51 -4.07 12.10
N SER A 14 3.79 -4.19 13.22
CA SER A 14 2.48 -3.56 13.37
C SER A 14 2.64 -2.23 14.10
N CYS A 15 2.04 -1.17 13.57
CA CYS A 15 2.00 0.14 14.21
C CYS A 15 0.55 0.61 14.38
N ILE A 16 0.34 1.58 15.27
CA ILE A 16 -0.95 2.21 15.50
C ILE A 16 -0.77 3.70 15.25
N PHE A 17 -1.58 4.26 14.36
CA PHE A 17 -1.62 5.69 14.07
C PHE A 17 -3.07 6.16 14.13
N ASN A 18 -3.33 7.21 14.91
CA ASN A 18 -4.68 7.75 15.13
C ASN A 18 -5.74 6.68 15.49
N GLY A 19 -5.37 5.71 16.34
CA GLY A 19 -6.25 4.60 16.74
C GLY A 19 -6.44 3.50 15.68
N GLN A 20 -5.93 3.69 14.46
CA GLN A 20 -5.98 2.69 13.39
C GLN A 20 -4.71 1.84 13.39
N ARG A 21 -4.87 0.52 13.31
CA ARG A 21 -3.76 -0.43 13.23
C ARG A 21 -3.34 -0.62 11.78
N PHE A 22 -2.03 -0.60 11.56
CA PHE A 22 -1.41 -0.88 10.28
C PHE A 22 -0.44 -2.05 10.40
N GLY A 23 -0.42 -2.92 9.39
CA GLY A 23 0.74 -3.73 9.06
C GLY A 23 1.67 -2.89 8.20
N HIS A 24 2.90 -2.65 8.65
CA HIS A 24 3.88 -1.81 7.97
C HIS A 24 5.10 -2.64 7.57
N VAL A 25 5.31 -2.76 6.27
CA VAL A 25 6.48 -3.41 5.67
C VAL A 25 7.32 -2.34 4.98
N ILE A 26 8.62 -2.33 5.25
CA ILE A 26 9.57 -1.38 4.67
C ILE A 26 10.52 -2.17 3.78
N LEU A 27 10.56 -1.81 2.51
CA LEU A 27 11.45 -2.37 1.50
C LEU A 27 12.48 -1.30 1.10
N LYS A 28 13.66 -1.75 0.67
CA LYS A 28 14.67 -0.90 0.03
C LYS A 28 14.82 -1.31 -1.44
N PHE A 29 14.66 -0.37 -2.36
CA PHE A 29 14.82 -0.53 -3.81
C PHE A 29 15.64 0.64 -4.36
N HIS A 30 16.76 0.36 -5.03
CA HIS A 30 17.69 1.37 -5.56
C HIS A 30 18.04 2.48 -4.54
N ASP A 31 18.42 2.09 -3.32
CA ASP A 31 18.70 2.99 -2.18
C ASP A 31 17.55 3.85 -1.65
N GLN A 32 16.35 3.67 -2.20
CA GLN A 32 15.15 4.35 -1.71
C GLN A 32 14.27 3.40 -0.90
N LEU A 33 13.57 3.97 0.08
CA LEU A 33 12.61 3.24 0.89
C LEU A 33 11.25 3.21 0.22
N VAL A 34 10.63 2.04 0.26
CA VAL A 34 9.25 1.81 -0.15
C VAL A 34 8.50 1.29 1.06
N SER A 35 7.53 2.06 1.54
CA SER A 35 6.63 1.65 2.61
C SER A 35 5.39 1.02 2.03
N VAL A 36 5.06 -0.19 2.51
CA VAL A 36 3.81 -0.89 2.23
C VAL A 36 3.00 -0.91 3.52
N LEU A 37 1.84 -0.28 3.50
CA LEU A 37 0.90 -0.22 4.63
C LEU A 37 -0.35 -1.01 4.31
N VAL A 38 -0.78 -1.85 5.24
CA VAL A 38 -2.04 -2.60 5.16
C VAL A 38 -2.90 -2.20 6.34
N THR A 39 -4.16 -1.85 6.09
CA THR A 39 -5.12 -1.47 7.14
C THR A 39 -6.52 -1.92 6.78
N ALA A 40 -7.35 -2.20 7.79
CA ALA A 40 -8.76 -2.46 7.57
C ALA A 40 -9.45 -1.23 6.94
N VAL A 41 -10.37 -1.48 6.01
CA VAL A 41 -11.30 -0.48 5.47
C VAL A 41 -12.42 -0.34 6.50
N GLY A 42 -12.34 0.66 7.37
CA GLY A 42 -13.39 0.92 8.35
C GLY A 42 -14.66 1.48 7.68
N ALA A 43 -15.84 1.16 8.21
CA ALA A 43 -17.11 1.78 7.78
C ALA A 43 -17.11 3.33 7.85
N ALA A 44 -16.22 3.90 8.68
CA ALA A 44 -16.05 5.34 8.88
C ALA A 44 -15.13 6.04 7.86
N GLN A 45 -14.40 5.31 7.00
CA GLN A 45 -13.55 5.94 5.96
C GLN A 45 -14.38 6.51 4.79
N THR A 46 -15.69 6.30 4.78
CA THR A 46 -16.63 6.87 3.79
C THR A 46 -16.88 8.37 3.96
N SER A 47 -16.51 9.00 5.07
CA SER A 47 -16.92 10.40 5.34
C SER A 47 -15.85 11.48 5.14
N GLU A 48 -14.57 11.15 4.96
CA GLU A 48 -13.52 12.18 4.70
C GLU A 48 -12.65 11.94 3.46
N GLN A 49 -12.83 10.83 2.74
CA GLN A 49 -12.09 10.54 1.49
C GLN A 49 -12.90 10.67 0.20
N ASN A 50 -13.99 11.44 0.24
CA ASN A 50 -14.55 12.10 -0.94
C ASN A 50 -13.58 13.09 -1.64
N ALA A 51 -12.31 13.15 -1.24
CA ALA A 51 -11.24 13.86 -1.94
C ALA A 51 -10.47 12.98 -2.95
N LEU A 52 -10.68 11.65 -2.98
CA LEU A 52 -10.06 10.76 -3.96
C LEU A 52 -11.17 9.89 -4.56
N GLY A 53 -11.68 10.32 -5.71
CA GLY A 53 -12.80 9.69 -6.40
C GLY A 53 -12.64 8.18 -6.57
N ALA A 54 -13.51 7.44 -5.90
CA ALA A 54 -13.63 6.00 -6.03
C ALA A 54 -14.47 5.66 -7.27
N SER A 55 -13.80 5.27 -8.35
CA SER A 55 -14.36 4.31 -9.30
C SER A 55 -13.75 2.94 -9.00
N LYS A 56 -14.60 1.91 -9.00
CA LYS A 56 -14.37 0.50 -8.65
C LYS A 56 -13.52 -0.24 -9.70
N GLU A 57 -12.43 0.38 -10.08
CA GLU A 57 -11.35 -0.17 -10.89
C GLU A 57 -10.07 -0.05 -10.04
N GLU A 58 -8.94 -0.61 -10.46
CA GLU A 58 -7.63 -0.39 -9.81
C GLU A 58 -7.26 1.11 -9.87
N SER A 59 -7.94 1.95 -9.10
CA SER A 59 -7.63 3.35 -8.97
C SER A 59 -6.32 3.38 -8.19
N ILE A 60 -5.23 3.76 -8.82
CA ILE A 60 -4.06 4.22 -8.09
C ILE A 60 -4.27 5.71 -7.87
N ALA A 61 -4.92 6.06 -6.76
CA ALA A 61 -5.08 7.45 -6.37
C ALA A 61 -3.71 8.05 -6.03
N ARG A 62 -3.35 9.11 -6.77
CA ARG A 62 -2.23 9.99 -6.50
C ARG A 62 -2.58 10.87 -5.30
N ALA A 63 -2.00 10.59 -4.14
CA ALA A 63 -2.02 11.51 -3.01
C ALA A 63 -0.59 11.67 -2.51
N GLY A 64 0.02 12.83 -2.76
CA GLY A 64 1.40 13.08 -2.34
C GLY A 64 1.70 14.56 -2.27
N SER A 65 2.30 15.01 -1.17
CA SER A 65 3.22 16.15 -1.20
C SER A 65 4.30 15.85 -2.25
N ASP A 66 4.86 16.86 -2.92
CA ASP A 66 5.84 16.77 -4.04
C ASP A 66 7.00 15.75 -3.87
N VAL A 67 7.25 15.30 -2.63
CA VAL A 67 8.32 14.37 -2.23
C VAL A 67 7.92 12.88 -2.30
N TYR A 68 6.63 12.53 -2.22
CA TYR A 68 6.19 11.13 -2.11
C TYR A 68 5.11 10.78 -3.13
N ARG A 69 5.21 9.58 -3.71
CA ARG A 69 4.14 8.98 -4.51
C ARG A 69 3.47 7.87 -3.74
N VAL A 70 2.16 7.78 -3.92
CA VAL A 70 1.30 6.78 -3.31
C VAL A 70 0.61 6.01 -4.42
N ALA A 71 0.67 4.68 -4.34
CA ALA A 71 -0.19 3.77 -5.07
C ALA A 71 -1.06 3.02 -4.08
N HIS A 72 -2.28 2.65 -4.47
CA HIS A 72 -3.17 1.90 -3.60
C HIS A 72 -3.87 0.78 -4.36
N PHE A 73 -4.29 -0.23 -3.61
CA PHE A 73 -5.19 -1.28 -4.06
C PHE A 73 -5.90 -1.87 -2.83
N GLU A 74 -7.04 -2.51 -3.07
CA GLU A 74 -7.91 -3.00 -2.01
C GLU A 74 -8.11 -4.52 -2.10
N THR A 75 -8.51 -5.09 -0.98
CA THR A 75 -9.03 -6.45 -0.80
C THR A 75 -10.47 -6.35 -0.25
N GLY A 76 -11.06 -7.46 0.18
CA GLY A 76 -12.44 -7.43 0.68
C GLY A 76 -12.62 -6.54 1.91
N LEU A 77 -11.66 -6.57 2.85
CA LEU A 77 -11.75 -5.87 4.14
C LEU A 77 -10.55 -4.95 4.43
N HIS A 78 -9.51 -4.93 3.59
CA HIS A 78 -8.32 -4.10 3.80
C HIS A 78 -7.92 -3.28 2.57
N ALA A 79 -7.38 -2.10 2.83
CA ALA A 79 -6.67 -1.27 1.86
C ALA A 79 -5.16 -1.44 2.03
N VAL A 80 -4.45 -1.41 0.90
CA VAL A 80 -2.99 -1.47 0.84
C VAL A 80 -2.46 -0.21 0.16
N PHE A 81 -1.48 0.45 0.79
CA PHE A 81 -0.82 1.64 0.28
C PHE A 81 0.67 1.36 0.04
N VAL A 82 1.19 1.80 -1.09
CA VAL A 82 2.60 1.70 -1.50
C VAL A 82 3.14 3.11 -1.67
N ILE A 83 4.03 3.51 -0.75
CA ILE A 83 4.48 4.89 -0.57
C ILE A 83 5.99 4.94 -0.74
N SER A 84 6.48 5.80 -1.64
CA SER A 84 7.93 5.97 -1.84
C SER A 84 8.28 7.34 -2.43
N SER A 85 9.56 7.68 -2.42
CA SER A 85 10.14 8.83 -3.14
C SER A 85 10.59 8.50 -4.57
N LEU A 86 10.33 7.28 -5.05
CA LEU A 86 10.69 6.82 -6.41
C LEU A 86 9.91 7.57 -7.46
N SER A 87 10.27 7.55 -8.75
CA SER A 87 9.38 8.11 -9.78
C SER A 87 7.99 7.45 -9.78
N GLU A 88 6.99 8.10 -10.37
CA GLU A 88 5.63 7.54 -10.43
C GLU A 88 5.64 6.15 -11.11
N ALA A 89 6.36 6.03 -12.24
CA ALA A 89 6.47 4.78 -12.99
C ALA A 89 7.11 3.65 -12.15
N GLU A 90 8.14 3.95 -11.37
CA GLU A 90 8.80 2.97 -10.50
C GLU A 90 7.91 2.56 -9.32
N ASN A 91 7.28 3.53 -8.63
CA ASN A 91 6.38 3.24 -7.52
C ASN A 91 5.21 2.34 -8.00
N MET A 92 4.69 2.64 -9.20
CA MET A 92 3.66 1.84 -9.86
C MET A 92 4.12 0.44 -10.23
N ALA A 93 5.34 0.29 -10.77
CA ALA A 93 5.89 -1.01 -11.10
C ALA A 93 6.03 -1.89 -9.86
N ILE A 94 6.47 -1.32 -8.73
CA ILE A 94 6.56 -2.04 -7.46
C ILE A 94 5.17 -2.43 -6.95
N ALA A 95 4.22 -1.49 -6.93
CA ALA A 95 2.85 -1.76 -6.47
C ALA A 95 2.22 -2.91 -7.24
N ARG A 96 2.32 -2.90 -8.58
CA ARG A 96 1.82 -3.99 -9.45
C ARG A 96 2.54 -5.32 -9.21
N ALA A 97 3.85 -5.30 -8.96
CA ALA A 97 4.61 -6.51 -8.68
C ALA A 97 4.21 -7.18 -7.36
N ILE A 98 3.85 -6.39 -6.34
CA ILE A 98 3.47 -6.92 -5.02
C ILE A 98 1.99 -7.25 -4.89
N ALA A 99 1.10 -6.54 -5.58
CA ALA A 99 -0.35 -6.62 -5.39
C ALA A 99 -0.87 -8.08 -5.40
N PRO A 100 -0.55 -8.95 -6.38
CA PRO A 100 -1.09 -10.32 -6.39
C PRO A 100 -0.68 -11.15 -5.16
N SER A 101 0.52 -10.91 -4.63
CA SER A 101 1.02 -11.65 -3.47
C SER A 101 0.47 -11.11 -2.16
N VAL A 102 0.38 -9.79 -2.07
CA VAL A 102 -0.09 -9.10 -0.86
C VAL A 102 -1.58 -9.31 -0.73
N SER A 103 -2.37 -9.10 -1.79
CA SER A 103 -3.82 -9.36 -1.78
C SER A 103 -4.12 -10.80 -1.35
N LYS A 104 -3.47 -11.80 -1.95
CA LYS A 104 -3.65 -13.20 -1.57
C LYS A 104 -3.30 -13.49 -0.10
N HIS A 105 -2.28 -12.82 0.44
CA HIS A 105 -1.90 -13.00 1.85
C HIS A 105 -2.93 -12.36 2.78
N VAL A 106 -3.39 -11.15 2.44
CA VAL A 106 -4.39 -10.39 3.21
C VAL A 106 -5.74 -11.09 3.18
N GLU A 107 -6.22 -11.51 2.00
CA GLU A 107 -7.47 -12.27 1.84
C GLU A 107 -7.48 -13.56 2.67
N ARG A 108 -6.33 -14.24 2.81
CA ARG A 108 -6.21 -15.41 3.69
C ARG A 108 -6.32 -15.05 5.17
N ALA A 109 -5.83 -13.89 5.57
CA ALA A 109 -5.97 -13.40 6.94
C ALA A 109 -7.38 -12.90 7.24
N GLU A 110 -8.16 -12.52 6.22
CA GLU A 110 -9.57 -12.09 6.37
C GLU A 110 -10.53 -13.24 6.67
N VAL A 111 -10.18 -14.46 6.25
CA VAL A 111 -11.02 -15.66 6.44
C VAL A 111 -10.54 -16.57 7.58
N ALA A 112 -9.45 -16.19 8.26
CA ALA A 112 -8.85 -16.94 9.37
C ALA A 112 -9.42 -16.48 10.72
#